data_AF-A0A2V9HJM1-F1
#
_entry.id   AF-A0A2V9HJM1-F1
#
_cell.length_a   1.000
_cell.length_b   1.000
_cell.length_c   1.000
_cell.angle_alpha   90.00
_cell.angle_beta   90.00
_cell.angle_gamma   90.00
#
_symmetry.space_group_name_H-M   'P 1'
#
loop_
_entity.id
_entity.type
_entity.pdbx_description
1 polymer ?
#
loop_
_entity_poly.entity_id
_entity_poly.type
_entity_poly.pdbx_seq_one_letter_code
_entity_poly.pdbx_strand_id
1 'polypeptide(L)'
;MNFSTALVMAAWLAFAFGQTQEVQQPVATETPAQKTAASEKSETTARGKLNDAEYKIGPQDVLRIDVWKEAEVSRAVPVRPDGKISLPLLNDVQAAGLTPMQLSTVIADGLKKFMNDPQVTVSVSEINSRRIYVTGEVARAGAFPLLPNMTVLQALSSSGGFTQFAKLKNIYVLRIEYGKQMKLP
;
A
#
# COMPACT_ATOMS: atom_id res chain seq x y z
N MET A 1 24.36 -40.34 -38.42
CA MET A 1 25.06 -40.73 -37.17
C MET A 1 26.53 -40.35 -37.28
N ASN A 2 27.24 -40.38 -36.15
CA ASN A 2 28.69 -40.25 -35.93
C ASN A 2 29.11 -38.92 -35.28
N PHE A 3 29.64 -39.03 -34.07
CA PHE A 3 30.23 -37.94 -33.28
C PHE A 3 31.75 -37.87 -33.53
N SER A 4 32.37 -36.70 -33.33
CA SER A 4 33.80 -36.59 -33.02
C SER A 4 34.10 -35.29 -32.27
N THR A 5 35.01 -35.33 -31.30
CA THR A 5 35.35 -34.20 -30.40
C THR A 5 36.85 -34.15 -30.08
N ALA A 6 37.57 -33.18 -30.65
CA ALA A 6 38.86 -32.62 -30.21
C ALA A 6 39.10 -31.33 -31.04
N LEU A 7 39.48 -30.14 -30.55
CA LEU A 7 40.44 -29.67 -29.53
C LEU A 7 41.84 -29.34 -30.11
N VAL A 8 42.47 -28.26 -29.61
CA VAL A 8 43.90 -27.84 -29.71
C VAL A 8 44.30 -26.78 -30.78
N MET A 9 44.19 -25.51 -30.37
CA MET A 9 45.20 -24.42 -30.39
C MET A 9 45.73 -23.69 -31.65
N ALA A 10 46.05 -22.40 -31.37
CA ALA A 10 47.20 -21.58 -31.82
C ALA A 10 47.11 -20.72 -33.10
N ALA A 11 46.80 -19.43 -32.89
CA ALA A 11 47.37 -18.28 -33.60
C ALA A 11 47.64 -17.15 -32.55
N TRP A 12 48.49 -16.16 -32.87
CA TRP A 12 49.11 -15.27 -31.86
C TRP A 12 48.94 -13.75 -32.11
N LEU A 13 49.00 -13.00 -31.00
CA LEU A 13 49.44 -11.60 -30.80
C LEU A 13 48.58 -10.36 -31.16
N ALA A 14 48.74 -9.38 -30.26
CA ALA A 14 48.67 -7.91 -30.39
C ALA A 14 47.32 -7.20 -30.60
N PHE A 15 47.16 -5.90 -30.27
CA PHE A 15 47.58 -5.08 -29.10
C PHE A 15 46.81 -3.72 -29.17
N ALA A 16 46.95 -2.85 -28.15
CA ALA A 16 46.41 -1.47 -28.07
C ALA A 16 44.86 -1.34 -28.06
N PHE A 17 44.13 -0.83 -27.06
CA PHE A 17 44.35 0.12 -25.94
C PHE A 17 43.97 1.59 -26.26
N GLY A 18 42.73 1.95 -25.88
CA GLY A 18 42.36 3.29 -25.41
C GLY A 18 41.99 4.38 -26.43
N GLN A 19 40.83 5.01 -26.22
CA GLN A 19 40.74 6.46 -26.06
C GLN A 19 39.70 6.81 -24.99
N THR A 20 40.12 7.63 -24.02
CA THR A 20 39.25 8.29 -23.04
C THR A 20 38.92 9.69 -23.56
N GLN A 21 37.70 10.19 -23.34
CA GLN A 21 37.34 11.56 -23.68
C GLN A 21 37.31 12.41 -22.41
N GLU A 22 38.13 13.47 -22.38
CA GLU A 22 38.38 14.28 -21.18
C GLU A 22 37.60 15.62 -21.18
N VAL A 23 37.54 16.27 -20.02
CA VAL A 23 36.62 17.37 -19.66
C VAL A 23 37.15 18.75 -20.07
N GLN A 24 36.25 19.69 -20.41
CA GLN A 24 36.51 21.11 -20.14
C GLN A 24 35.27 22.00 -19.95
N GLN A 25 35.40 22.92 -18.99
CA GLN A 25 34.51 23.99 -18.50
C GLN A 25 35.42 24.95 -17.70
N PRO A 26 34.97 26.13 -17.23
CA PRO A 26 33.92 27.05 -17.71
C PRO A 26 34.44 28.50 -17.84
N VAL A 27 33.59 29.46 -18.25
CA VAL A 27 33.80 30.92 -17.99
C VAL A 27 32.45 31.60 -17.69
N ALA A 28 32.42 32.39 -16.61
CA ALA A 28 31.47 33.49 -16.35
C ALA A 28 32.30 34.81 -16.30
N THR A 29 31.79 36.05 -16.29
CA THR A 29 30.45 36.60 -15.95
C THR A 29 30.20 37.81 -16.90
N GLU A 30 29.43 38.90 -16.68
CA GLU A 30 28.69 39.53 -15.57
C GLU A 30 27.25 39.93 -15.97
N THR A 31 26.46 40.33 -14.98
CA THR A 31 25.11 40.92 -15.11
C THR A 31 25.19 42.43 -15.38
N PRO A 32 24.08 43.13 -15.72
CA PRO A 32 23.38 43.84 -14.63
C PRO A 32 21.84 43.91 -14.74
N ALA A 33 21.21 43.55 -13.62
CA ALA A 33 19.93 44.01 -13.07
C ALA A 33 18.82 44.59 -13.98
N GLN A 34 17.64 43.95 -13.94
CA GLN A 34 16.36 44.65 -14.00
C GLN A 34 15.52 44.31 -12.75
N LYS A 35 15.27 45.32 -11.91
CA LYS A 35 14.51 45.21 -10.66
C LYS A 35 13.12 45.83 -10.84
N THR A 36 12.10 45.00 -11.00
CA THR A 36 10.69 45.39 -10.84
C THR A 36 9.97 44.29 -10.06
N ALA A 37 9.13 44.67 -9.11
CA ALA A 37 8.55 43.74 -8.15
C ALA A 37 7.05 43.56 -8.34
N ALA A 38 6.54 42.43 -7.82
CA ALA A 38 5.14 42.15 -7.53
C ALA A 38 4.16 42.10 -8.72
N SER A 39 3.91 40.89 -9.24
CA SER A 39 2.56 40.32 -9.21
C SER A 39 2.55 38.82 -9.61
N GLU A 40 2.78 37.92 -8.66
CA GLU A 40 2.31 36.54 -8.78
C GLU A 40 2.04 35.95 -7.39
N LYS A 41 0.74 35.94 -7.01
CA LYS A 41 0.25 35.51 -5.68
C LYS A 41 -0.83 34.43 -5.83
N SER A 42 -0.50 33.43 -6.65
CA SER A 42 -1.20 32.16 -6.92
C SER A 42 -0.18 31.30 -7.70
N GLU A 43 -0.07 29.98 -7.56
CA GLU A 43 -0.97 28.99 -6.94
C GLU A 43 -0.24 28.00 -5.98
N THR A 44 0.25 28.44 -4.81
CA THR A 44 0.80 27.50 -3.80
C THR A 44 -0.27 26.98 -2.86
N THR A 45 -1.31 26.32 -3.40
CA THR A 45 -2.41 25.74 -2.61
C THR A 45 -2.97 24.45 -3.22
N ALA A 46 -3.36 23.51 -2.34
CA ALA A 46 -4.25 22.37 -2.63
C ALA A 46 -3.74 21.21 -3.52
N ARG A 47 -2.42 20.96 -3.62
CA ARG A 47 -1.90 19.65 -4.13
C ARG A 47 -0.89 18.99 -3.18
N GLY A 48 -1.31 18.80 -1.92
CA GLY A 48 -0.45 18.24 -0.86
C GLY A 48 -1.17 17.66 0.37
N LYS A 49 -2.46 17.31 0.26
CA LYS A 49 -3.21 16.55 1.28
C LYS A 49 -4.15 15.51 0.65
N LEU A 50 -3.58 14.62 -0.16
CA LEU A 50 -4.10 13.26 -0.20
C LEU A 50 -3.75 12.67 1.16
N ASN A 51 -4.71 12.63 2.08
CA ASN A 51 -4.47 12.18 3.44
C ASN A 51 -4.07 10.71 3.37
N ASP A 52 -2.86 10.39 3.82
CA ASP A 52 -2.43 9.00 3.96
C ASP A 52 -3.27 8.39 5.08
N ALA A 53 -4.36 7.73 4.68
CA ALA A 53 -5.42 7.27 5.56
C ALA A 53 -4.99 5.99 6.27
N GLU A 54 -4.03 6.18 7.20
CA GLU A 54 -3.21 5.17 7.88
C GLU A 54 -4.01 3.90 8.15
N TYR A 55 -3.44 2.75 7.83
CA TYR A 55 -4.17 1.49 7.89
C TYR A 55 -4.48 1.12 9.35
N LYS A 56 -5.66 1.56 9.80
CA LYS A 56 -6.36 1.04 10.96
C LYS A 56 -7.03 -0.29 10.58
N ILE A 57 -6.76 -1.28 11.43
CA ILE A 57 -7.34 -2.61 11.42
C ILE A 57 -8.83 -2.52 11.78
N GLY A 58 -9.66 -3.36 11.18
CA GLY A 58 -11.08 -3.51 11.49
C GLY A 58 -11.50 -4.99 11.65
N PRO A 59 -12.77 -5.23 12.00
CA PRO A 59 -13.31 -6.60 12.08
C PRO A 59 -13.24 -7.32 10.73
N GLN A 60 -13.11 -8.65 10.78
CA GLN A 60 -12.93 -9.58 9.64
C GLN A 60 -11.56 -9.54 8.94
N ASP A 61 -10.69 -8.56 9.20
CA ASP A 61 -9.31 -8.58 8.67
C ASP A 61 -8.54 -9.80 9.17
N VAL A 62 -7.64 -10.36 8.34
CA VAL A 62 -6.77 -11.46 8.76
C VAL A 62 -5.38 -10.92 9.03
N LEU A 63 -4.94 -11.03 10.28
CA LEU A 63 -3.62 -10.61 10.73
C LEU A 63 -2.73 -11.82 10.88
N ARG A 64 -1.47 -11.68 10.47
CA ARG A 64 -0.41 -12.63 10.77
C ARG A 64 0.48 -12.02 11.84
N ILE A 65 0.60 -12.71 12.96
CA ILE A 65 1.49 -12.37 14.06
C ILE A 65 2.65 -13.36 13.98
N ASP A 66 3.86 -12.85 13.76
CA ASP A 66 5.09 -13.64 13.78
C ASP A 66 5.94 -13.16 14.99
N VAL A 67 6.21 -14.05 15.93
CA VAL A 67 6.99 -13.80 17.15
C VAL A 67 8.37 -14.46 16.98
N TRP A 68 9.44 -13.69 17.16
CA TRP A 68 10.79 -14.17 16.86
C TRP A 68 11.17 -15.39 17.71
N LYS A 69 11.65 -16.45 17.03
CA LYS A 69 11.97 -17.79 17.57
C LYS A 69 10.80 -18.57 18.20
N GLU A 70 9.58 -18.04 18.21
CA GLU A 70 8.45 -18.61 18.92
C GLU A 70 7.33 -19.04 17.95
N ALA A 71 7.53 -20.21 17.34
CA ALA A 71 6.63 -20.74 16.31
C ALA A 71 5.22 -21.08 16.86
N GLU A 72 5.12 -21.51 18.12
CA GLU A 72 3.85 -21.93 18.74
C GLU A 72 2.88 -20.74 18.98
N VAL A 73 3.42 -19.53 19.14
CA VAL A 73 2.64 -18.28 19.24
C VAL A 73 2.42 -17.65 17.86
N SER A 74 3.32 -17.91 16.90
CA SER A 74 3.31 -17.31 15.56
C SER A 74 2.22 -17.90 14.66
N ARG A 75 1.14 -17.15 14.41
CA ARG A 75 0.01 -17.63 13.61
C ARG A 75 -0.80 -16.52 12.93
N ALA A 76 -1.53 -16.91 11.90
CA ALA A 76 -2.59 -16.09 11.31
C ALA A 76 -3.88 -16.20 12.15
N VAL A 77 -4.54 -15.06 12.40
CA VAL A 77 -5.81 -14.96 13.14
C VAL A 77 -6.75 -13.95 12.48
N PRO A 78 -8.05 -14.24 12.39
CA PRO A 78 -9.04 -13.24 12.00
C PRO A 78 -9.35 -12.30 13.17
N VAL A 79 -9.60 -11.02 12.86
CA VAL A 79 -10.16 -10.05 13.81
C VAL A 79 -11.64 -10.33 13.98
N ARG A 80 -12.06 -10.66 15.21
CA ARG A 80 -13.44 -10.99 15.58
C ARG A 80 -14.39 -9.78 15.40
N PRO A 81 -15.71 -10.00 15.35
CA PRO A 81 -16.71 -8.91 15.25
C PRO A 81 -16.65 -7.88 16.38
N ASP A 82 -16.13 -8.25 17.56
CA ASP A 82 -15.89 -7.36 18.70
C ASP A 82 -14.59 -6.53 18.58
N GLY A 83 -13.85 -6.69 17.48
CA GLY A 83 -12.60 -5.99 17.20
C GLY A 83 -11.37 -6.59 17.88
N LYS A 84 -11.47 -7.78 18.47
CA LYS A 84 -10.35 -8.45 19.15
C LYS A 84 -9.71 -9.53 18.28
N ILE A 85 -8.45 -9.85 18.58
CA ILE A 85 -7.80 -11.09 18.16
C ILE A 85 -7.58 -11.99 19.36
N SER A 86 -7.65 -13.30 19.16
CA SER A 86 -7.34 -14.29 20.19
C SER A 86 -5.98 -14.91 19.91
N LEU A 87 -5.01 -14.74 20.82
CA LEU A 87 -3.64 -15.27 20.71
C LEU A 87 -3.32 -16.25 21.85
N PRO A 88 -2.41 -17.22 21.64
CA PRO A 88 -1.82 -17.99 22.74
C PRO A 88 -1.22 -17.07 23.80
N LEU A 89 -1.23 -17.50 25.07
CA LEU A 89 -0.77 -16.79 26.27
C LEU A 89 -1.55 -15.50 26.63
N LEU A 90 -1.86 -14.64 25.66
CA LEU A 90 -2.53 -13.35 25.89
C LEU A 90 -4.06 -13.44 25.88
N ASN A 91 -4.64 -14.51 25.32
CA ASN A 91 -6.07 -14.62 25.04
C ASN A 91 -6.53 -13.44 24.15
N ASP A 92 -7.50 -12.64 24.59
CA ASP A 92 -8.16 -11.62 23.77
C ASP A 92 -7.48 -10.24 23.85
N VAL A 93 -6.84 -9.83 22.74
CA VAL A 93 -6.18 -8.53 22.56
C VAL A 93 -7.01 -7.62 21.66
N GLN A 94 -7.16 -6.34 22.02
CA GLN A 94 -7.84 -5.35 21.18
C GLN A 94 -6.99 -5.04 19.93
N ALA A 95 -7.57 -5.21 18.74
CA ALA A 95 -6.89 -4.98 17.46
C ALA A 95 -7.55 -3.89 16.60
N ALA A 96 -8.89 -3.87 16.55
CA ALA A 96 -9.62 -2.90 15.72
C ALA A 96 -9.41 -1.46 16.22
N GLY A 97 -9.20 -0.55 15.28
CA GLY A 97 -8.90 0.87 15.50
C GLY A 97 -7.40 1.21 15.65
N LEU A 98 -6.57 0.21 15.98
CA LEU A 98 -5.11 0.31 16.00
C LEU A 98 -4.52 0.12 14.60
N THR A 99 -3.28 0.56 14.41
CA THR A 99 -2.46 0.19 13.24
C THR A 99 -1.56 -1.01 13.56
N PRO A 100 -1.06 -1.77 12.57
CA PRO A 100 -0.24 -2.97 12.83
C PRO A 100 0.96 -2.71 13.74
N MET A 101 1.61 -1.55 13.60
CA MET A 101 2.77 -1.13 14.40
C MET A 101 2.41 -0.72 15.85
N GLN A 102 1.17 -0.30 16.08
CA GLN A 102 0.64 -0.08 17.44
C GLN A 102 0.31 -1.42 18.10
N LEU A 103 -0.33 -2.32 17.34
CA LEU A 103 -0.72 -3.64 17.81
C LEU A 103 0.48 -4.55 18.13
N SER A 104 1.57 -4.50 17.35
CA SER A 104 2.81 -5.23 17.68
C SER A 104 3.37 -4.82 19.04
N THR A 105 3.35 -3.53 19.37
CA THR A 105 3.79 -3.00 20.67
C THR A 105 2.90 -3.53 21.80
N VAL A 106 1.57 -3.47 21.64
CA VAL A 106 0.60 -3.99 22.63
C VAL A 106 0.76 -5.49 22.87
N ILE A 107 1.01 -6.28 21.83
CA ILE A 107 1.26 -7.73 21.95
C ILE A 107 2.61 -7.99 22.65
N ALA A 108 3.68 -7.27 22.28
CA ALA A 108 4.98 -7.40 22.92
C ALA A 108 4.92 -7.07 24.43
N ASP A 109 4.24 -5.99 24.81
CA ASP A 109 4.03 -5.61 26.21
C ASP A 109 3.20 -6.66 26.99
N GLY A 110 2.23 -7.31 26.34
CA GLY A 110 1.51 -8.45 26.91
C GLY A 110 2.38 -9.69 27.10
N LEU A 111 3.25 -9.99 26.14
CA LEU A 111 4.14 -11.17 26.14
C LEU A 111 5.28 -11.07 27.16
N LYS A 112 5.70 -9.87 27.59
CA LYS A 112 6.75 -9.65 28.60
C LYS A 112 6.52 -10.34 29.95
N LYS A 113 5.29 -10.79 30.23
CA LYS A 113 4.93 -11.58 31.43
C LYS A 113 5.27 -13.07 31.31
N PHE A 114 5.51 -13.56 30.10
CA PHE A 114 5.73 -14.97 29.78
C PHE A 114 7.10 -15.21 29.13
N MET A 115 7.66 -14.20 28.46
CA MET A 115 8.88 -14.28 27.66
C MET A 115 9.76 -13.05 27.89
N ASN A 116 11.08 -13.24 27.86
CA ASN A 116 12.05 -12.14 27.94
C ASN A 116 12.31 -11.56 26.54
N ASP A 117 12.21 -10.24 26.40
CA ASP A 117 12.31 -9.47 25.15
C ASP A 117 11.57 -10.07 23.92
N PRO A 118 10.22 -10.17 23.96
CA PRO A 118 9.43 -10.71 22.85
C PRO A 118 9.40 -9.74 21.66
N GLN A 119 10.15 -10.07 20.61
CA GLN A 119 10.14 -9.33 19.33
C GLN A 119 8.96 -9.80 18.46
N VAL A 120 7.99 -8.91 18.21
CA VAL A 120 6.71 -9.23 17.56
C VAL A 120 6.56 -8.44 16.26
N THR A 121 6.36 -9.14 15.15
CA THR A 121 5.93 -8.56 13.86
C THR A 121 4.43 -8.81 13.66
N VAL A 122 3.70 -7.78 13.25
CA VAL A 122 2.29 -7.89 12.85
C VAL A 122 2.15 -7.43 11.40
N SER A 123 1.65 -8.31 10.54
CA SER A 123 1.36 -8.02 9.14
C SER A 123 -0.10 -8.31 8.82
N VAL A 124 -0.68 -7.56 7.88
CA VAL A 124 -2.06 -7.77 7.43
C VAL A 124 -2.02 -8.71 6.23
N SER A 125 -2.56 -9.91 6.38
CA SER A 125 -2.63 -10.91 5.31
C SER A 125 -3.83 -10.68 4.39
N GLU A 126 -4.98 -10.31 4.97
CA GLU A 126 -6.18 -9.97 4.20
C GLU A 126 -6.86 -8.71 4.75
N ILE A 127 -7.18 -7.79 3.85
CA ILE A 127 -8.00 -6.60 4.15
C ILE A 127 -9.44 -6.93 3.78
N ASN A 128 -10.23 -7.31 4.78
CA ASN A 128 -11.62 -7.73 4.66
C ASN A 128 -12.61 -6.73 5.28
N SER A 129 -12.16 -5.88 6.21
CA SER A 129 -12.96 -4.82 6.84
C SER A 129 -13.32 -3.68 5.88
N ARG A 130 -12.45 -3.40 4.90
CA ARG A 130 -12.61 -2.31 3.92
C ARG A 130 -13.26 -2.84 2.65
N ARG A 131 -14.59 -2.80 2.57
CA ARG A 131 -15.38 -3.21 1.40
C ARG A 131 -16.34 -2.10 0.96
N ILE A 132 -16.57 -2.02 -0.35
CA ILE A 132 -17.63 -1.22 -0.98
C ILE A 132 -18.68 -2.16 -1.61
N TYR A 133 -19.91 -1.68 -1.71
CA TYR A 133 -21.01 -2.42 -2.35
C TYR A 133 -21.46 -1.65 -3.59
N VAL A 134 -21.36 -2.27 -4.76
CA VAL A 134 -21.81 -1.72 -6.04
C VAL A 134 -23.10 -2.42 -6.42
N THR A 135 -24.14 -1.66 -6.79
CA THR A 135 -25.50 -2.17 -7.03
C THR A 135 -26.21 -1.37 -8.11
N GLY A 136 -27.30 -1.91 -8.65
CA GLY A 136 -28.01 -1.39 -9.82
C GLY A 136 -27.37 -1.85 -11.13
N GLU A 137 -27.51 -1.02 -12.17
CA GLU A 137 -27.16 -1.32 -13.56
C GLU A 137 -25.65 -1.30 -13.85
N VAL A 138 -24.93 -2.26 -13.24
CA VAL A 138 -23.51 -2.55 -13.50
C VAL A 138 -23.33 -4.00 -13.95
N ALA A 139 -22.24 -4.29 -14.68
CA ALA A 139 -21.99 -5.63 -15.21
C ALA A 139 -21.84 -6.72 -14.11
N ARG A 140 -21.35 -6.35 -12.92
CA ARG A 140 -21.29 -7.20 -11.72
C ARG A 140 -21.65 -6.43 -10.47
N ALA A 141 -22.89 -6.53 -10.00
CA ALA A 141 -23.27 -6.05 -8.67
C ALA A 141 -22.69 -6.97 -7.57
N GLY A 142 -22.34 -6.40 -6.42
CA GLY A 142 -21.77 -7.15 -5.29
C GLY A 142 -20.85 -6.34 -4.38
N ALA A 143 -20.16 -7.06 -3.49
CA ALA A 143 -19.13 -6.51 -2.61
C ALA A 143 -17.75 -6.56 -3.28
N PHE A 144 -17.01 -5.46 -3.24
CA PHE A 144 -15.65 -5.35 -3.78
C PHE A 144 -14.69 -4.83 -2.68
N PRO A 145 -13.41 -5.24 -2.67
CA PRO A 145 -12.41 -4.71 -1.74
C PRO A 145 -12.14 -3.23 -2.02
N LEU A 146 -12.08 -2.42 -0.96
CA LEU A 146 -11.78 -0.99 -1.05
C LEU A 146 -10.26 -0.80 -0.92
N LEU A 147 -9.60 -0.53 -2.04
CA LEU A 147 -8.16 -0.26 -2.08
C LEU A 147 -7.82 1.14 -1.55
N PRO A 148 -6.59 1.38 -1.07
CA PRO A 148 -6.12 2.73 -0.73
C PRO A 148 -6.27 3.68 -1.93
N ASN A 149 -6.73 4.91 -1.67
CA ASN A 149 -6.94 5.96 -2.67
C ASN A 149 -7.85 5.58 -3.86
N MET A 150 -8.68 4.53 -3.74
CA MET A 150 -9.58 4.08 -4.80
C MET A 150 -10.66 5.12 -5.13
N THR A 151 -10.78 5.46 -6.41
CA THR A 151 -11.80 6.38 -6.92
C THR A 151 -13.10 5.66 -7.28
N VAL A 152 -14.21 6.40 -7.36
CA VAL A 152 -15.52 5.88 -7.80
C VAL A 152 -15.44 5.28 -9.21
N LEU A 153 -14.63 5.86 -10.10
CA LEU A 153 -14.39 5.33 -11.44
C LEU A 153 -13.65 3.99 -11.40
N GLN A 154 -12.62 3.83 -10.55
CA GLN A 154 -11.94 2.54 -10.37
C GLN A 154 -12.84 1.47 -9.74
N ALA A 155 -13.71 1.85 -8.80
CA ALA A 155 -14.72 0.96 -8.23
C ALA A 155 -15.70 0.46 -9.31
N LEU A 156 -16.21 1.36 -10.15
CA LEU A 156 -17.07 1.03 -11.28
C LEU A 156 -16.37 0.15 -12.32
N SER A 157 -15.12 0.46 -12.69
CA SER A 157 -14.30 -0.39 -13.56
C SER A 157 -14.09 -1.78 -12.96
N SER A 158 -13.94 -1.88 -11.64
CA SER A 158 -13.83 -3.17 -10.93
C SER A 158 -15.13 -3.98 -11.01
N SER A 159 -16.30 -3.33 -10.97
CA SER A 159 -17.59 -3.97 -11.26
C SER A 159 -17.84 -4.29 -12.74
N GLY A 160 -16.89 -4.00 -13.64
CA GLY A 160 -17.00 -4.26 -15.08
C GLY A 160 -17.75 -3.18 -15.87
N GLY A 161 -17.95 -2.01 -15.29
CA GLY A 161 -18.68 -0.90 -15.93
C GLY A 161 -20.20 -1.02 -15.85
N PHE A 162 -20.88 -0.18 -16.63
CA PHE A 162 -22.34 -0.08 -16.70
C PHE A 162 -22.96 -1.10 -17.66
N THR A 163 -24.24 -1.46 -17.43
CA THR A 163 -25.04 -2.14 -18.46
C THR A 163 -25.52 -1.15 -19.52
N GLN A 164 -26.01 -1.66 -20.66
CA GLN A 164 -26.66 -0.85 -21.70
C GLN A 164 -27.95 -0.14 -21.24
N PHE A 165 -28.53 -0.54 -20.09
CA PHE A 165 -29.75 0.04 -19.53
C PHE A 165 -29.46 1.05 -18.40
N ALA A 166 -28.19 1.29 -18.07
CA ALA A 166 -27.77 2.15 -16.97
C ALA A 166 -28.11 3.63 -17.20
N LYS A 167 -28.75 4.24 -16.19
CA LYS A 167 -29.05 5.68 -16.19
C LYS A 167 -27.81 6.48 -15.81
N LEU A 168 -26.89 6.69 -16.76
CA LEU A 168 -25.59 7.37 -16.57
C LEU A 168 -25.65 8.75 -15.87
N LYS A 169 -26.80 9.44 -15.90
CA LYS A 169 -27.03 10.73 -15.22
C LYS A 169 -27.60 10.62 -13.79
N ASN A 170 -27.81 9.41 -13.27
CA ASN A 170 -28.44 9.14 -11.97
C ASN A 170 -27.60 8.16 -11.11
N ILE A 171 -26.29 8.39 -11.09
CA ILE A 171 -25.35 7.73 -10.18
C ILE A 171 -25.41 8.47 -8.84
N TYR A 172 -25.04 7.81 -7.74
CA TYR A 172 -24.85 8.42 -6.43
C TYR A 172 -24.02 7.50 -5.53
N VAL A 173 -23.21 8.09 -4.64
CA VAL A 173 -22.45 7.34 -3.63
C VAL A 173 -23.13 7.49 -2.27
N LEU A 174 -23.49 6.36 -1.68
CA LEU A 174 -24.01 6.30 -0.31
C LEU A 174 -22.84 6.08 0.66
N ARG A 175 -22.60 7.03 1.55
CA ARG A 175 -21.53 6.95 2.55
C ARG A 175 -22.12 7.17 3.95
N ILE A 176 -21.70 6.35 4.91
CA ILE A 176 -22.02 6.57 6.33
C ILE A 176 -20.90 7.41 6.93
N GLU A 177 -21.23 8.61 7.43
CA GLU A 177 -20.33 9.44 8.23
C GLU A 177 -21.03 9.80 9.55
N TYR A 178 -20.33 9.65 10.69
CA TYR A 178 -20.87 9.92 12.03
C TYR A 178 -22.22 9.20 12.32
N GLY A 179 -22.39 7.99 11.79
CA GLY A 179 -23.62 7.19 11.92
C GLY A 179 -24.80 7.66 11.05
N LYS A 180 -24.63 8.71 10.24
CA LYS A 180 -25.65 9.21 9.29
C LYS A 180 -25.27 8.83 7.86
N GLN A 181 -26.24 8.33 7.10
CA GLN A 181 -26.07 8.02 5.69
C GLN A 181 -26.22 9.30 4.86
N MET A 182 -25.11 9.77 4.27
CA MET A 182 -25.09 10.84 3.29
C MET A 182 -25.16 10.28 1.87
N LYS A 183 -25.91 10.96 1.00
CA LYS A 183 -25.95 10.72 -0.43
C LYS A 183 -25.11 11.78 -1.13
N LEU A 184 -24.01 11.37 -1.75
CA LEU A 184 -23.20 12.18 -2.64
C LEU A 184 -23.68 11.97 -4.09
N PRO A 185 -23.72 13.01 -4.93
CA PRO A 185 -23.89 12.85 -6.38
C PRO A 185 -22.67 12.20 -7.03
#